data_AF-A0A9D5FN35-F1
#
_entry.id   AF-A0A9D5FN35-F1
#
_cell.length_a   1.000
_cell.length_b   1.000
_cell.length_c   1.000
_cell.angle_alpha   90.00
_cell.angle_beta   90.00
_cell.angle_gamma   90.00
#
_symmetry.space_group_name_H-M   'P 1'
#
loop_
_entity.id
_entity.type
_entity.pdbx_description
1 polymer ?
#
loop_
_entity_poly.entity_id
_entity_poly.type
_entity_poly.pdbx_seq_one_letter_code
_entity_poly.pdbx_strand_id
1 'polypeptide(L)'
;MLSDNKIYTVQPERMAKKILWLSTGLVIWAVTVFTLTRIFENPMVAMGITIVWILFPLFYAIIARDKAGIGLTRVNLGRVIAETILVTVIYSLVRNGLIIFLPASGDFLAASAIQVAELLKQGQFGNLTGSPERLFSLMFFFTFLAAVGNELYYRGFLFTRIKQHTHWMVAAFSSAVLFGAYHYFNSGLSGAIMGVLVSLVSGWLMQRHNNIIAPVLFHYLQYIASILVFYFIVL
;
A
#
# COMPACT_ATOMS: atom_id res chain seq x y z
N MET A 1 1.65 3.70 47.45
CA MET A 1 1.55 4.95 46.66
C MET A 1 0.76 4.66 45.40
N LEU A 2 -0.54 4.98 45.43
CA LEU A 2 -1.44 4.85 44.29
C LEU A 2 -1.25 6.10 43.43
N SER A 3 -0.67 5.96 42.24
CA SER A 3 -0.45 7.08 41.33
C SER A 3 -1.72 7.39 40.55
N ASP A 4 -2.18 8.63 40.69
CA ASP A 4 -3.24 9.33 39.98
C ASP A 4 -3.59 8.79 38.57
N ASN A 5 -4.72 8.10 38.48
CA ASN A 5 -5.45 7.87 37.23
C ASN A 5 -6.09 9.19 36.79
N LYS A 6 -5.33 10.04 36.08
CA LYS A 6 -5.93 11.13 35.30
C LYS A 6 -6.74 10.52 34.16
N ILE A 7 -8.05 10.43 34.35
CA ILE A 7 -8.99 10.16 33.26
C ILE A 7 -8.92 11.36 32.31
N TYR A 8 -8.12 11.22 31.24
CA TYR A 8 -8.09 12.19 30.15
C TYR A 8 -9.44 12.11 29.43
N THR A 9 -10.37 12.98 29.80
CA THR A 9 -11.60 13.20 29.05
C THR A 9 -11.21 13.76 27.67
N VAL A 10 -11.28 12.91 26.65
CA VAL A 10 -11.09 13.35 25.27
C VAL A 10 -12.23 14.31 24.94
N GLN A 11 -11.90 15.57 24.66
CA GLN A 11 -12.91 16.57 24.34
C GLN A 11 -13.78 16.11 23.14
N PRO A 12 -15.13 16.10 23.26
CA PRO A 12 -16.03 15.56 22.24
C PRO A 12 -15.82 16.14 20.84
N GLU A 13 -15.54 17.44 20.74
CA GLU A 13 -15.29 18.11 19.46
C GLU A 13 -14.07 17.56 18.71
N ARG A 14 -13.02 17.19 19.44
CA ARG A 14 -11.80 16.63 18.86
C ARG A 14 -12.05 15.21 18.34
N MET A 15 -12.94 14.46 19.01
CA MET A 15 -13.37 13.13 18.57
C MET A 15 -14.25 13.22 17.32
N ALA A 16 -15.22 14.14 17.29
CA ALA A 16 -16.08 14.38 16.13
C ALA A 16 -15.29 14.70 14.86
N LYS A 17 -14.26 15.56 14.96
CA LYS A 17 -13.36 15.88 13.83
C LYS A 17 -12.59 14.66 13.33
N LYS A 18 -12.12 13.79 14.23
CA LYS A 18 -11.39 12.55 13.85
C LYS A 18 -12.29 11.57 13.11
N ILE A 19 -13.52 11.38 13.60
CA ILE A 19 -14.52 10.53 12.96
C ILE A 19 -14.88 11.08 11.58
N LEU A 20 -15.10 12.39 11.47
CA LEU A 20 -15.38 13.03 10.18
C LEU A 20 -14.28 12.74 9.14
N TRP A 21 -13.01 12.90 9.51
CA TRP A 21 -11.91 12.58 8.60
C TRP A 21 -11.85 11.11 8.21
N LEU A 22 -12.06 10.19 9.16
CA LEU A 22 -12.11 8.76 8.85
C LEU A 22 -13.25 8.46 7.85
N SER A 23 -14.45 8.99 8.09
CA SER A 23 -15.60 8.83 7.19
C SER A 23 -15.32 9.40 5.80
N THR A 24 -14.76 10.61 5.71
CA THR A 24 -14.36 11.22 4.43
C THR A 24 -13.34 10.35 3.69
N GLY A 25 -12.36 9.80 4.42
CA GLY A 25 -11.42 8.84 3.87
C GLY A 25 -12.13 7.64 3.26
N LEU A 26 -12.99 6.96 4.03
CA LEU A 26 -13.74 5.79 3.55
C LEU A 26 -14.62 6.11 2.33
N VAL A 27 -15.22 7.29 2.27
CA VAL A 27 -15.98 7.76 1.09
C VAL A 27 -15.07 7.91 -0.12
N ILE A 28 -13.91 8.55 0.02
CA ILE A 28 -12.91 8.67 -1.06
C ILE A 28 -12.46 7.29 -1.52
N TRP A 29 -12.21 6.36 -0.59
CA TRP A 29 -11.86 4.98 -0.91
C TRP A 29 -12.97 4.34 -1.75
N ALA A 30 -14.23 4.40 -1.30
CA ALA A 30 -15.35 3.80 -2.00
C ALA A 30 -15.53 4.39 -3.41
N VAL A 31 -15.44 5.71 -3.56
CA VAL A 31 -15.54 6.39 -4.86
C VAL A 31 -14.39 6.02 -5.80
N THR A 32 -13.15 5.98 -5.29
CA THR A 32 -11.98 5.63 -6.11
C THR A 32 -12.01 4.16 -6.54
N VAL A 33 -12.36 3.25 -5.63
CA VAL A 33 -12.54 1.82 -5.95
C VAL A 33 -13.69 1.61 -6.93
N PHE A 34 -14.84 2.26 -6.73
CA PHE A 34 -15.96 2.15 -7.65
C PHE A 34 -15.64 2.67 -9.06
N THR A 35 -14.91 3.79 -9.14
CA THR A 35 -14.43 4.34 -10.42
C THR A 35 -13.56 3.32 -11.17
N LEU A 36 -12.74 2.52 -10.47
CA LEU A 36 -11.98 1.43 -11.09
C LEU A 36 -12.89 0.34 -11.62
N THR A 37 -13.90 -0.05 -10.85
CA THR A 37 -14.84 -1.11 -11.28
C THR A 37 -15.60 -0.79 -12.57
N ARG A 38 -15.70 0.49 -12.95
CA ARG A 38 -16.45 0.93 -14.12
C ARG A 38 -15.58 1.31 -15.33
N ILE A 39 -14.27 1.43 -15.17
CA ILE A 39 -13.35 1.94 -16.22
C ILE A 39 -12.09 1.05 -16.27
N PHE A 40 -12.28 -0.26 -16.16
CA PHE A 40 -11.23 -1.24 -16.37
C PHE A 40 -10.75 -1.16 -17.82
N GLU A 41 -9.66 -0.41 -18.04
CA GLU A 41 -8.74 -0.47 -19.20
C GLU A 41 -7.86 0.79 -19.31
N ASN A 42 -8.20 1.90 -18.63
CA ASN A 42 -7.48 3.16 -18.83
C ASN A 42 -6.39 3.43 -17.76
N PRO A 43 -5.09 3.38 -18.11
CA PRO A 43 -3.99 3.65 -17.18
C PRO A 43 -4.04 5.05 -16.58
N MET A 44 -4.60 6.04 -17.29
CA MET A 44 -4.76 7.40 -16.77
C MET A 44 -5.70 7.45 -15.57
N VAL A 45 -6.71 6.57 -15.52
CA VAL A 45 -7.63 6.49 -14.38
C VAL A 45 -6.91 5.93 -13.15
N ALA A 46 -6.10 4.88 -13.32
CA ALA A 46 -5.29 4.33 -12.23
C ALA A 46 -4.27 5.35 -11.69
N MET A 47 -3.65 6.13 -12.58
CA MET A 47 -2.77 7.25 -12.19
C MET A 47 -3.52 8.35 -11.45
N GLY A 48 -4.71 8.73 -11.91
CA GLY A 48 -5.57 9.70 -11.24
C GLY A 48 -5.92 9.29 -9.81
N ILE A 49 -6.20 8.00 -9.58
CA ILE A 49 -6.49 7.47 -8.25
C ILE A 49 -5.26 7.52 -7.35
N THR A 50 -4.08 7.15 -7.88
CA THR A 50 -2.82 7.27 -7.13
C THR A 50 -2.57 8.71 -6.69
N ILE A 51 -2.82 9.68 -7.58
CA ILE A 51 -2.71 11.11 -7.26
C ILE A 51 -3.69 11.49 -6.14
N VAL A 52 -4.96 11.07 -6.22
CA VAL A 52 -5.95 11.32 -5.14
C VAL A 52 -5.48 10.73 -3.81
N TRP A 53 -4.94 9.51 -3.82
CA TRP A 53 -4.43 8.84 -2.64
C TRP A 53 -3.16 9.44 -2.06
N ILE A 54 -2.39 10.20 -2.85
CA ILE A 54 -1.29 11.03 -2.35
C ILE A 54 -1.83 12.36 -1.79
N LEU A 55 -2.62 13.07 -2.58
CA LEU A 55 -3.03 14.44 -2.27
C LEU A 55 -3.97 14.51 -1.08
N PHE A 56 -4.89 13.54 -0.91
CA PHE A 56 -5.85 13.59 0.18
C PHE A 56 -5.18 13.47 1.57
N PRO A 57 -4.31 12.49 1.86
CA PRO A 57 -3.57 12.45 3.12
C PRO A 57 -2.70 13.69 3.36
N LEU A 58 -2.05 14.22 2.32
CA LEU A 58 -1.25 15.45 2.44
C LEU A 58 -2.13 16.66 2.78
N PHE A 59 -3.26 16.80 2.09
CA PHE A 59 -4.24 17.84 2.38
C PHE A 59 -4.77 17.74 3.81
N TYR A 60 -5.12 16.52 4.25
CA TYR A 60 -5.44 16.28 5.65
C TYR A 60 -4.32 16.76 6.58
N ALA A 61 -3.07 16.37 6.34
CA ALA A 61 -1.96 16.67 7.23
C ALA A 61 -1.70 18.18 7.35
N ILE A 62 -1.96 18.93 6.29
CA ILE A 62 -1.87 20.40 6.27
C ILE A 62 -3.04 21.02 7.04
N ILE A 63 -4.28 20.68 6.68
CA ILE A 63 -5.49 21.30 7.25
C ILE A 63 -5.65 20.96 8.74
N ALA A 64 -5.44 19.69 9.10
CA ALA A 64 -5.52 19.23 10.49
C ALA A 64 -4.24 19.51 11.29
N ARG A 65 -3.18 20.02 10.64
CA ARG A 65 -1.83 20.21 11.22
C ARG A 65 -1.29 18.96 11.91
N ASP A 66 -1.55 17.80 11.33
CA ASP A 66 -1.30 16.49 11.93
C ASP A 66 -0.50 15.58 10.98
N LYS A 67 0.80 15.85 10.87
CA LYS A 67 1.74 15.05 10.08
C LYS A 67 1.90 13.62 10.63
N ALA A 68 1.85 13.47 11.95
CA ALA A 68 1.89 12.16 12.60
C ALA A 68 0.64 11.33 12.24
N GLY A 69 -0.49 11.98 12.02
CA GLY A 69 -1.73 11.39 11.54
C GLY A 69 -1.66 10.72 10.16
N ILE A 70 -0.59 10.96 9.40
CA ILE A 70 -0.28 10.27 8.13
C ILE A 70 1.04 9.49 8.19
N GLY A 71 1.57 9.24 9.40
CA GLY A 71 2.80 8.47 9.60
C GLY A 71 4.09 9.23 9.28
N LEU A 72 4.05 10.56 9.13
CA LEU A 72 5.25 11.38 9.01
C LEU A 72 5.78 11.74 10.40
N THR A 73 6.57 10.84 10.96
CA THR A 73 7.22 10.97 12.27
C THR A 73 8.74 11.01 12.13
N ARG A 74 9.47 11.33 13.20
CA ARG A 74 10.93 11.25 13.20
C ARG A 74 11.37 9.81 13.50
N VAL A 75 12.35 9.31 12.74
CA VAL A 75 12.89 7.96 12.89
C VAL A 75 14.39 7.91 12.62
N ASN A 76 15.06 6.87 13.12
CA ASN A 76 16.40 6.53 12.67
C ASN A 76 16.30 5.82 11.30
N LEU A 77 16.62 6.55 10.24
CA LEU A 77 16.43 6.08 8.87
C LEU A 77 17.27 4.83 8.56
N GLY A 78 18.51 4.76 9.02
CA GLY A 78 19.38 3.60 8.78
C GLY A 78 18.81 2.32 9.36
N ARG A 79 18.29 2.39 10.60
CA ARG A 79 17.62 1.24 11.24
C ARG A 79 16.35 0.83 10.50
N VAL A 80 15.51 1.80 10.12
CA VAL A 80 14.26 1.54 9.37
C VAL A 80 14.58 0.84 8.04
N ILE A 81 15.55 1.35 7.28
CA ILE A 81 15.96 0.77 6.00
C ILE A 81 16.47 -0.65 6.19
N ALA A 82 17.40 -0.88 7.13
CA ALA A 82 17.98 -2.20 7.35
C ALA A 82 16.93 -3.25 7.75
N GLU A 83 16.06 -2.93 8.73
CA GLU A 83 15.00 -3.83 9.16
C GLU A 83 13.98 -4.08 8.03
N THR A 84 13.65 -3.06 7.25
CA THR A 84 12.70 -3.20 6.12
C THR A 84 13.27 -4.08 5.02
N ILE A 85 14.55 -3.93 4.66
CA ILE A 85 15.21 -4.79 3.67
C ILE A 85 15.19 -6.25 4.13
N LEU A 86 15.53 -6.51 5.39
CA LEU A 86 15.50 -7.87 5.95
C LEU A 86 14.09 -8.47 5.87
N VAL A 87 13.06 -7.70 6.26
CA VAL A 87 11.66 -8.12 6.20
C VAL A 87 11.23 -8.38 4.76
N THR A 88 11.63 -7.53 3.80
CA THR A 88 11.38 -7.73 2.37
C THR A 88 11.98 -9.05 1.89
N VAL A 89 13.25 -9.33 2.21
CA VAL A 89 13.92 -10.58 1.80
C VAL A 89 13.20 -11.80 2.37
N ILE A 90 12.92 -11.79 3.69
CA ILE A 90 12.21 -12.89 4.35
C ILE A 90 10.83 -13.09 3.73
N TYR A 91 10.07 -12.02 3.56
CA TYR A 91 8.74 -12.09 2.96
C TYR A 91 8.79 -12.62 1.53
N SER A 92 9.73 -12.16 0.71
CA SER A 92 9.88 -12.62 -0.68
C SER A 92 10.26 -14.10 -0.73
N LEU A 93 11.15 -14.58 0.14
CA LEU A 93 11.50 -16.00 0.23
C LEU A 93 10.29 -16.86 0.63
N VAL A 94 9.56 -16.44 1.67
CA VAL A 94 8.36 -17.14 2.13
C VAL A 94 7.28 -17.14 1.05
N ARG A 95 6.95 -15.97 0.51
CA ARG A 95 5.96 -15.79 -0.57
C ARG A 95 6.28 -16.66 -1.77
N ASN A 96 7.52 -16.57 -2.28
CA ASN A 96 7.92 -17.33 -3.47
C ASN A 96 8.00 -18.83 -3.18
N GLY A 97 8.44 -19.22 -1.98
CA GLY A 97 8.39 -20.61 -1.54
C GLY A 97 6.96 -21.16 -1.53
N LEU A 98 6.02 -20.44 -0.92
CA LEU A 98 4.60 -20.81 -0.92
C LEU A 98 4.06 -20.93 -2.36
N ILE A 99 4.42 -19.98 -3.22
CA ILE A 99 4.01 -19.97 -4.63
C ILE A 99 4.56 -21.17 -5.42
N ILE A 100 5.77 -21.64 -5.12
CA ILE A 100 6.41 -22.77 -5.81
C ILE A 100 5.91 -24.11 -5.28
N PHE A 101 5.73 -24.23 -3.96
CA PHE A 101 5.48 -25.51 -3.29
C PHE A 101 4.01 -25.82 -3.01
N LEU A 102 3.08 -24.85 -3.17
CA LEU A 102 1.65 -25.12 -3.03
C LEU A 102 1.03 -25.41 -4.42
N PRO A 103 0.46 -26.60 -4.66
CA PRO A 103 -0.12 -26.92 -5.97
C PRO A 103 -1.23 -25.96 -6.43
N ALA A 104 -1.92 -25.31 -5.48
CA ALA A 104 -2.98 -24.32 -5.75
C ALA A 104 -2.45 -22.90 -6.08
N SER A 105 -1.13 -22.65 -6.06
CA SER A 105 -0.56 -21.33 -6.35
C SER A 105 -0.15 -21.09 -7.81
N GLY A 106 -0.39 -22.06 -8.71
CA GLY A 106 -0.19 -21.88 -10.16
C GLY A 106 -0.95 -20.67 -10.71
N ASP A 107 -2.17 -20.45 -10.23
CA ASP A 107 -3.03 -19.30 -10.60
C ASP A 107 -2.44 -17.96 -10.14
N PHE A 108 -1.60 -17.95 -9.10
CA PHE A 108 -0.95 -16.74 -8.58
C PHE A 108 0.32 -16.37 -9.38
N LEU A 109 1.06 -17.37 -9.87
CA LEU A 109 2.15 -17.19 -10.82
C LEU A 109 1.62 -16.70 -12.16
N ALA A 110 0.59 -17.37 -12.68
CA ALA A 110 -0.05 -17.01 -13.93
C ALA A 110 -0.63 -15.59 -13.86
N ALA A 111 -1.35 -15.22 -12.80
CA ALA A 111 -1.89 -13.87 -12.65
C ALA A 111 -0.80 -12.78 -12.62
N SER A 112 0.32 -13.04 -11.94
CA SER A 112 1.44 -12.09 -11.88
C SER A 112 2.12 -11.92 -13.24
N ALA A 113 2.30 -13.02 -13.98
CA ALA A 113 2.92 -13.02 -15.31
C ALA A 113 1.99 -12.45 -16.39
N ILE A 114 0.70 -12.79 -16.35
CA ILE A 114 -0.34 -12.29 -17.26
C ILE A 114 -0.50 -10.79 -17.11
N GLN A 115 -0.54 -10.27 -15.87
CA GLN A 115 -0.71 -8.84 -15.64
C GLN A 115 0.46 -8.03 -16.20
N VAL A 116 1.70 -8.49 -16.04
CA VAL A 116 2.86 -7.82 -16.65
C VAL A 116 2.84 -7.96 -18.17
N ALA A 117 2.49 -9.14 -18.70
CA ALA A 117 2.38 -9.37 -20.14
C ALA A 117 1.27 -8.53 -20.79
N GLU A 118 0.14 -8.31 -20.12
CA GLU A 118 -0.96 -7.45 -20.57
C GLU A 118 -0.57 -5.97 -20.53
N LEU A 119 0.09 -5.51 -19.48
CA LEU A 119 0.63 -4.15 -19.40
C LEU A 119 1.63 -3.86 -20.54
N LEU A 120 2.46 -4.86 -20.88
CA LEU A 120 3.37 -4.79 -22.03
C LEU A 120 2.61 -4.81 -23.36
N LYS A 121 1.61 -5.69 -23.52
CA LYS A 121 0.80 -5.83 -24.75
C LYS A 121 -0.09 -4.63 -25.04
N GLN A 122 -0.64 -3.99 -24.02
CA GLN A 122 -1.51 -2.82 -24.16
C GLN A 122 -0.75 -1.56 -24.59
N GLY A 123 0.58 -1.62 -24.74
CA GLY A 123 1.38 -0.46 -25.12
C GLY A 123 1.26 0.67 -24.11
N GLN A 124 0.92 0.39 -22.84
CA GLN A 124 0.83 1.40 -21.77
C GLN A 124 2.19 2.04 -21.49
N PHE A 125 3.25 1.40 -21.96
CA PHE A 125 4.62 1.88 -21.95
C PHE A 125 5.02 2.53 -23.29
N GLY A 126 4.13 2.65 -24.28
CA GLY A 126 4.44 3.16 -25.62
C GLY A 126 5.39 2.26 -26.42
N ASN A 127 5.93 2.77 -27.53
CA ASN A 127 6.96 2.11 -28.33
C ASN A 127 8.34 2.21 -27.62
N LEU A 128 8.40 1.78 -26.34
CA LEU A 128 9.63 1.69 -25.54
C LEU A 128 10.50 0.49 -25.90
N THR A 129 10.13 -0.24 -26.97
CA THR A 129 10.78 -1.40 -27.57
C THR A 129 12.21 -1.15 -28.06
N GLY A 130 12.74 0.09 -27.97
CA GLY A 130 14.08 0.46 -28.41
C GLY A 130 15.09 0.89 -27.34
N SER A 131 14.71 1.06 -26.06
CA SER A 131 15.68 1.41 -25.00
C SER A 131 15.28 0.83 -23.62
N PRO A 132 15.83 -0.32 -23.23
CA PRO A 132 15.60 -0.92 -21.93
C PRO A 132 15.81 0.05 -20.76
N GLU A 133 16.79 0.97 -20.83
CA GLU A 133 17.07 1.89 -19.72
C GLU A 133 15.90 2.83 -19.42
N ARG A 134 15.20 3.32 -20.46
CA ARG A 134 14.04 4.21 -20.29
C ARG A 134 12.84 3.45 -19.73
N LEU A 135 12.62 2.21 -20.19
CA LEU A 135 11.56 1.35 -19.67
C LEU A 135 11.78 1.07 -18.18
N PHE A 136 12.98 0.63 -17.79
CA PHE A 136 13.31 0.38 -16.40
C PHE A 136 13.14 1.65 -15.54
N SER A 137 13.66 2.79 -16.00
CA SER A 137 13.56 4.06 -15.27
C SER A 137 12.10 4.48 -15.01
N LEU A 138 11.23 4.35 -16.03
CA LEU A 138 9.81 4.63 -15.89
C LEU A 138 9.12 3.65 -14.95
N MET A 139 9.43 2.35 -15.05
CA MET A 139 8.88 1.34 -14.14
C MET A 139 9.28 1.61 -12.69
N PHE A 140 10.55 1.92 -12.40
CA PHE A 140 11.01 2.29 -11.07
C PHE A 140 10.27 3.53 -10.54
N PHE A 141 10.13 4.56 -11.36
CA PHE A 141 9.45 5.79 -10.95
C PHE A 141 7.96 5.57 -10.66
N PHE A 142 7.23 4.90 -11.55
CA PHE A 142 5.79 4.67 -11.38
C PHE A 142 5.50 3.69 -10.24
N THR A 143 6.30 2.63 -10.07
CA THR A 143 6.15 1.70 -8.94
C THR A 143 6.46 2.38 -7.61
N PHE A 144 7.44 3.29 -7.57
CA PHE A 144 7.68 4.12 -6.40
C PHE A 144 6.49 5.03 -6.08
N LEU A 145 5.96 5.74 -7.08
CA LEU A 145 4.82 6.62 -6.90
C LEU A 145 3.57 5.86 -6.43
N ALA A 146 3.32 4.68 -7.01
CA ALA A 146 2.25 3.79 -6.59
C ALA A 146 2.43 3.32 -5.15
N ALA A 147 3.64 2.88 -4.76
CA ALA A 147 3.96 2.48 -3.40
C ALA A 147 3.74 3.63 -2.40
N VAL A 148 4.18 4.86 -2.74
CA VAL A 148 3.94 6.05 -1.93
C VAL A 148 2.45 6.34 -1.78
N GLY A 149 1.69 6.40 -2.88
CA GLY A 149 0.26 6.72 -2.81
C GLY A 149 -0.54 5.68 -2.04
N ASN A 150 -0.29 4.40 -2.31
CA ASN A 150 -0.89 3.29 -1.60
C ASN A 150 -0.59 3.37 -0.10
N GLU A 151 0.69 3.41 0.29
CA GLU A 151 1.01 3.35 1.71
C GLU A 151 0.61 4.63 2.45
N LEU A 152 0.78 5.81 1.85
CA LEU A 152 0.38 7.08 2.47
C LEU A 152 -1.12 7.10 2.77
N TYR A 153 -1.94 6.55 1.88
CA TYR A 153 -3.38 6.46 2.09
C TYR A 153 -3.77 5.37 3.09
N TYR A 154 -3.31 4.13 2.90
CA TYR A 154 -3.78 3.01 3.70
C TYR A 154 -3.08 2.91 5.06
N ARG A 155 -1.76 3.12 5.15
CA ARG A 155 -0.96 2.98 6.39
C ARG A 155 -0.73 4.32 7.06
N GLY A 156 -0.51 5.36 6.26
CA GLY A 156 -0.41 6.72 6.75
C GLY A 156 -1.76 7.15 7.32
N PHE A 157 -2.75 7.33 6.45
CA PHE A 157 -4.03 7.90 6.83
C PHE A 157 -5.00 6.89 7.49
N LEU A 158 -5.48 5.87 6.75
CA LEU A 158 -6.56 5.00 7.21
C LEU A 158 -6.19 4.21 8.46
N PHE A 159 -5.07 3.50 8.44
CA PHE A 159 -4.57 2.75 9.59
C PHE A 159 -4.45 3.64 10.84
N THR A 160 -3.82 4.81 10.70
CA THR A 160 -3.63 5.72 11.84
C THR A 160 -4.98 6.19 12.40
N ARG A 161 -5.98 6.47 11.55
CA ARG A 161 -7.32 6.83 12.02
C ARG A 161 -8.05 5.70 12.69
N ILE A 162 -8.05 4.51 12.10
CA ILE A 162 -8.73 3.36 12.70
C ILE A 162 -8.08 3.04 14.05
N LYS A 163 -6.74 3.11 14.15
CA LYS A 163 -5.97 2.90 15.38
C LYS A 163 -6.27 3.95 16.46
N GLN A 164 -6.75 5.14 16.12
CA GLN A 164 -7.17 6.13 17.14
C GLN A 164 -8.43 5.70 17.89
N HIS A 165 -9.19 4.75 17.35
CA HIS A 165 -10.46 4.29 17.91
C HIS A 165 -10.46 2.80 18.27
N THR A 166 -9.40 2.07 17.89
CA THR A 166 -9.32 0.61 18.02
C THR A 166 -7.89 0.16 18.30
N HIS A 167 -7.71 -1.13 18.62
CA HIS A 167 -6.37 -1.71 18.74
C HIS A 167 -5.64 -1.72 17.38
N TRP A 168 -4.30 -1.59 17.39
CA TRP A 168 -3.52 -1.50 16.16
C TRP A 168 -3.68 -2.71 15.23
N MET A 169 -3.94 -3.90 15.78
CA MET A 169 -4.19 -5.10 14.98
C MET A 169 -5.49 -4.99 14.17
N VAL A 170 -6.54 -4.40 14.76
CA VAL A 170 -7.80 -4.15 14.05
C VAL A 170 -7.57 -3.13 12.94
N ALA A 171 -6.80 -2.07 13.20
CA ALA A 171 -6.42 -1.11 12.17
C ALA A 171 -5.59 -1.74 11.03
N ALA A 172 -4.64 -2.61 11.36
CA ALA A 172 -3.84 -3.35 10.38
C ALA A 172 -4.72 -4.25 9.52
N PHE A 173 -5.59 -5.04 10.15
CA PHE A 173 -6.47 -5.96 9.45
C PHE A 173 -7.50 -5.23 8.57
N SER A 174 -8.19 -4.23 9.10
CA SER A 174 -9.19 -3.47 8.34
C SER A 174 -8.58 -2.73 7.15
N SER A 175 -7.43 -2.07 7.34
CA SER A 175 -6.74 -1.41 6.22
C SER A 175 -6.17 -2.43 5.20
N ALA A 176 -5.81 -3.64 5.64
CA ALA A 176 -5.41 -4.73 4.76
C ALA A 176 -6.55 -5.31 3.93
N VAL A 177 -7.71 -5.52 4.53
CA VAL A 177 -8.90 -5.98 3.81
C VAL A 177 -9.33 -4.95 2.76
N LEU A 178 -9.36 -3.66 3.10
CA LEU A 178 -9.68 -2.60 2.12
C LEU A 178 -8.66 -2.54 0.97
N PHE A 179 -7.37 -2.72 1.28
CA PHE A 179 -6.33 -2.77 0.26
C PHE A 179 -6.44 -4.00 -0.65
N GLY A 180 -6.73 -5.17 -0.07
CA GLY A 180 -7.00 -6.39 -0.82
C GLY A 180 -8.27 -6.29 -1.67
N ALA A 181 -9.34 -5.70 -1.15
CA ALA A 181 -10.56 -5.47 -1.91
C ALA A 181 -10.32 -4.57 -3.14
N TYR A 182 -9.50 -3.52 -3.02
CA TYR A 182 -9.06 -2.75 -4.18
C TYR A 182 -8.31 -3.62 -5.22
N HIS A 183 -7.42 -4.52 -4.78
CA HIS A 183 -6.71 -5.43 -5.67
C HIS A 183 -7.60 -6.54 -6.25
N TYR A 184 -8.68 -6.91 -5.58
CA TYR A 184 -9.66 -7.86 -6.10
C TYR A 184 -10.22 -7.39 -7.44
N PHE A 185 -10.60 -6.12 -7.52
CA PHE A 185 -11.16 -5.59 -8.74
C PHE A 185 -10.11 -5.57 -9.87
N ASN A 186 -8.84 -5.33 -9.56
CA ASN A 186 -7.78 -5.27 -10.57
C ASN A 186 -7.26 -6.63 -11.04
N SER A 187 -7.33 -7.67 -10.21
CA SER A 187 -6.62 -8.94 -10.48
C SER A 187 -7.31 -10.17 -9.89
N GLY A 188 -8.60 -10.04 -9.58
CA GLY A 188 -9.41 -11.11 -9.00
C GLY A 188 -8.94 -11.56 -7.61
N LEU A 189 -9.35 -12.76 -7.24
CA LEU A 189 -9.12 -13.32 -5.91
C LEU A 189 -7.63 -13.42 -5.54
N SER A 190 -6.78 -13.74 -6.51
CA SER A 190 -5.33 -13.83 -6.28
C SER A 190 -4.74 -12.48 -5.91
N GLY A 191 -5.09 -11.41 -6.64
CA GLY A 191 -4.73 -10.03 -6.29
C GLY A 191 -5.22 -9.62 -4.90
N ALA A 192 -6.45 -10.00 -4.55
CA ALA A 192 -7.03 -9.70 -3.26
C ALA A 192 -6.23 -10.31 -2.10
N ILE A 193 -5.96 -11.61 -2.18
CA ILE A 193 -5.22 -12.36 -1.15
C ILE A 193 -3.81 -11.79 -1.01
N MET A 194 -3.12 -11.59 -2.13
CA MET A 194 -1.74 -11.05 -2.12
C MET A 194 -1.70 -9.62 -1.59
N GLY A 195 -2.70 -8.81 -1.95
CA GLY A 195 -2.88 -7.47 -1.41
C GLY A 195 -3.06 -7.47 0.11
N VAL A 196 -3.92 -8.35 0.65
CA VAL A 196 -4.09 -8.50 2.11
C VAL A 196 -2.76 -8.88 2.77
N LEU A 197 -2.05 -9.88 2.25
CA LEU A 197 -0.80 -10.37 2.86
C LEU A 197 0.30 -9.31 2.89
N VAL A 198 0.57 -8.66 1.76
CA VAL A 198 1.50 -7.51 1.70
C VAL A 198 1.07 -6.45 2.69
N SER A 199 -0.24 -6.20 2.77
CA SER A 199 -0.78 -5.12 3.59
C SER A 199 -0.71 -5.37 5.09
N LEU A 200 -0.85 -6.61 5.53
CA LEU A 200 -0.63 -6.99 6.93
C LEU A 200 0.83 -6.74 7.35
N VAL A 201 1.80 -7.07 6.50
CA VAL A 201 3.22 -6.80 6.78
C VAL A 201 3.49 -5.29 6.82
N SER A 202 2.98 -4.52 5.85
CA SER A 202 3.07 -3.05 5.89
C SER A 202 2.41 -2.46 7.14
N GLY A 203 1.26 -3.00 7.58
CA GLY A 203 0.58 -2.57 8.80
C GLY A 203 1.41 -2.82 10.06
N TRP A 204 2.07 -3.99 10.13
CA TRP A 204 3.03 -4.29 11.20
C TRP A 204 4.25 -3.37 11.16
N LEU A 205 4.85 -3.12 9.99
CA LEU A 205 5.97 -2.18 9.82
C LEU A 205 5.58 -0.76 10.24
N MET A 206 4.39 -0.32 9.82
CA MET A 206 3.81 0.97 10.22
C MET A 206 3.66 1.06 11.74
N GLN A 207 3.14 0.02 12.39
CA GLN A 207 3.04 -0.03 13.85
C GLN A 207 4.42 -0.02 14.53
N ARG A 208 5.36 -0.83 14.05
CA ARG A 208 6.69 -1.03 14.62
C ARG A 208 7.52 0.24 14.59
N HIS A 209 7.54 0.94 13.45
CA HIS A 209 8.33 2.14 13.27
C HIS A 209 7.55 3.42 13.54
N ASN A 210 6.23 3.32 13.69
CA ASN A 210 5.30 4.45 13.77
C ASN A 210 5.56 5.47 12.65
N ASN A 211 5.92 4.98 11.46
CA ASN A 211 6.43 5.78 10.37
C ASN A 211 6.14 5.16 9.01
N ILE A 212 5.83 6.01 8.04
CA ILE A 212 5.41 5.61 6.69
C ILE A 212 6.55 5.13 5.79
N ILE A 213 7.81 5.45 6.10
CA ILE A 213 8.96 5.09 5.26
C ILE A 213 9.11 3.57 5.19
N ALA A 214 8.94 2.87 6.32
CA ALA A 214 9.07 1.41 6.37
C ALA A 214 8.06 0.70 5.43
N PRO A 215 6.74 0.93 5.53
CA PRO A 215 5.79 0.31 4.62
C PRO A 215 5.97 0.75 3.16
N VAL A 216 6.29 2.03 2.88
CA VAL A 216 6.57 2.50 1.51
C VAL A 216 7.74 1.74 0.90
N LEU A 217 8.85 1.64 1.64
CA LEU A 217 10.06 0.97 1.18
C LEU A 217 9.79 -0.53 0.98
N PHE A 218 9.10 -1.19 1.91
CA PHE A 218 8.71 -2.59 1.77
C PHE A 218 7.88 -2.82 0.50
N HIS A 219 6.82 -2.05 0.30
CA HIS A 219 5.93 -2.19 -0.85
C HIS A 219 6.66 -1.94 -2.16
N TYR A 220 7.47 -0.87 -2.23
CA TYR A 220 8.30 -0.58 -3.39
C TYR A 220 9.25 -1.73 -3.72
N LEU A 221 9.97 -2.25 -2.72
CA LEU A 221 10.90 -3.36 -2.94
C LEU A 221 10.19 -4.65 -3.37
N GLN A 222 8.94 -4.89 -2.94
CA GLN A 222 8.13 -6.02 -3.44
C GLN A 222 7.77 -5.88 -4.92
N TYR A 223 7.50 -4.66 -5.41
CA TYR A 223 7.34 -4.44 -6.85
C TYR A 223 8.62 -4.77 -7.60
N ILE A 224 9.77 -4.29 -7.11
CA ILE A 224 11.06 -4.54 -7.76
C ILE A 224 11.38 -6.03 -7.77
N ALA A 225 11.22 -6.72 -6.65
CA ALA A 225 11.42 -8.17 -6.56
C ALA A 225 10.52 -8.92 -7.57
N SER A 226 9.26 -8.52 -7.70
CA SER A 226 8.33 -9.15 -8.65
C SER A 226 8.72 -8.91 -10.11
N ILE A 227 9.15 -7.68 -10.45
CA ILE A 227 9.64 -7.35 -11.80
C ILE A 227 10.90 -8.15 -12.14
N LEU A 228 11.84 -8.27 -11.21
CA LEU A 228 13.08 -9.02 -11.43
C LEU A 228 12.81 -10.52 -11.60
N VAL A 229 11.96 -11.11 -10.76
CA VAL A 229 11.52 -12.51 -10.89
C VAL A 229 10.89 -12.74 -12.27
N PHE A 230 9.99 -11.85 -12.70
CA PHE A 230 9.38 -11.94 -14.02
C PHE A 230 10.43 -11.84 -15.15
N TYR A 231 11.33 -10.87 -15.07
CA TYR A 231 12.37 -10.66 -16.10
C TYR A 231 13.32 -11.85 -16.27
N PHE A 232 13.72 -12.53 -15.18
CA PHE A 232 14.68 -13.63 -15.26
C PHE A 232 14.06 -15.02 -15.46
N ILE A 233 12.78 -15.19 -15.16
CA ILE A 233 12.12 -16.52 -15.18
C ILE A 233 11.14 -16.64 -16.35
N VAL A 234 10.53 -15.54 -16.80
CA VAL A 234 9.46 -15.57 -17.82
C VAL A 234 9.94 -15.06 -19.18
N LEU A 235 10.81 -14.04 -19.21
CA LEU A 235 11.44 -13.52 -20.42
C LEU A 235 12.78 -14.23 -20.68
#